data_AF-A0A0K8WIU6-F1
#
_entry.id   AF-A0A0K8WIU6-F1
#
_cell.length_a   1.000
_cell.length_b   1.000
_cell.length_c   1.000
_cell.angle_alpha   90.00
_cell.angle_beta   90.00
_cell.angle_gamma   90.00
#
_symmetry.space_group_name_H-M   'P 1'
#
loop_
_entity.id
_entity.type
_entity.pdbx_description
1 polymer ?
#
loop_
_entity_poly.entity_id
_entity_poly.type
_entity_poly.pdbx_seq_one_letter_code
_entity_poly.pdbx_strand_id
1 'polypeptide(L)'
;MLQSWYLASDTFSFMISLLLLILAHKWPHMRNWLFGYVGGFFYVLPGFIAYFGDYDPFFVPSPQTQKDSFIDDREFSDFYAPFHMNFACYFCGVLAAIAYREISEKQFKLHKNKLFQCLWYALIPIGVLWLLSAHPIYQHYYEEQPRFWNSIYAAIQRNNWGLGLGVFVVGMACKVGGLFRKFSCL
;
A
#
# COMPACT_ATOMS: atom_id res chain seq x y z
N MET A 1 20.54 -9.15 -10.94
CA MET A 1 19.10 -9.34 -11.21
C MET A 1 18.26 -8.52 -10.21
N LEU A 2 18.51 -7.21 -10.12
CA LEU A 2 17.89 -6.35 -9.10
C LEU A 2 16.49 -5.84 -9.48
N GLN A 3 16.15 -5.77 -10.76
CA GLN A 3 14.85 -5.24 -11.19
C GLN A 3 13.80 -6.34 -11.45
N SER A 4 14.24 -7.59 -11.58
CA SER A 4 13.35 -8.70 -11.94
C SER A 4 12.42 -9.14 -10.81
N TRP A 5 12.81 -8.95 -9.54
CA TRP A 5 11.93 -9.27 -8.40
C TRP A 5 10.66 -8.40 -8.42
N TYR A 6 10.83 -7.10 -8.73
CA TYR A 6 9.73 -6.14 -8.76
C TYR A 6 8.75 -6.52 -9.86
N LEU A 7 9.26 -6.78 -11.07
CA LEU A 7 8.44 -7.21 -12.21
C LEU A 7 7.68 -8.52 -11.92
N ALA A 8 8.34 -9.49 -11.25
CA ALA A 8 7.71 -10.75 -10.86
C ALA A 8 6.58 -10.52 -9.85
N SER A 9 6.85 -9.75 -8.77
CA SER A 9 5.88 -9.39 -7.74
C SER A 9 4.64 -8.69 -8.33
N ASP A 10 4.85 -7.72 -9.21
CA ASP A 10 3.76 -6.98 -9.88
C ASP A 10 2.96 -7.90 -10.81
N THR A 11 3.63 -8.80 -11.54
CA THR A 11 2.95 -9.75 -12.44
C THR A 11 2.04 -10.69 -11.67
N PHE A 12 2.50 -11.26 -10.55
CA PHE A 12 1.65 -12.10 -9.69
C PHE A 12 0.48 -11.31 -9.09
N SER A 13 0.74 -10.08 -8.63
CA SER A 13 -0.30 -9.22 -8.07
C SER A 13 -1.36 -8.86 -9.11
N PHE A 14 -0.95 -8.61 -10.36
CA PHE A 14 -1.84 -8.41 -11.50
C PHE A 14 -2.68 -9.66 -11.80
N MET A 15 -2.06 -10.83 -11.91
CA MET A 15 -2.76 -12.09 -12.21
C MET A 15 -3.81 -12.41 -11.14
N ILE A 16 -3.45 -12.31 -9.85
CA ILE A 16 -4.38 -12.56 -8.74
C ILE A 16 -5.51 -11.52 -8.76
N SER A 17 -5.19 -10.24 -8.96
CA SER A 17 -6.22 -9.19 -9.02
C SER A 17 -7.19 -9.40 -10.18
N LEU A 18 -6.69 -9.82 -11.34
CA LEU A 18 -7.53 -10.13 -12.51
C LEU A 18 -8.47 -11.30 -12.20
N LEU A 19 -7.96 -12.38 -11.59
CA LEU A 19 -8.78 -13.51 -11.17
C LEU A 19 -9.87 -13.05 -10.17
N LEU A 20 -9.52 -12.24 -9.18
CA LEU A 20 -10.48 -11.68 -8.22
C LEU A 20 -11.56 -10.84 -8.91
N LEU A 21 -11.20 -10.03 -9.91
CA LEU A 21 -12.15 -9.24 -10.69
C LEU A 21 -13.09 -10.12 -11.51
N ILE A 22 -12.58 -11.20 -12.14
CA ILE A 22 -13.40 -12.17 -12.87
C ILE A 22 -14.39 -12.87 -11.93
N LEU A 23 -13.93 -13.32 -10.76
CA LEU A 23 -14.78 -13.97 -9.75
C LEU A 23 -15.83 -13.00 -9.20
N ALA A 24 -15.44 -11.75 -8.92
CA ALA A 24 -16.33 -10.69 -8.50
C ALA A 24 -17.39 -10.34 -9.55
N HIS A 25 -17.04 -10.41 -10.83
CA HIS A 25 -17.99 -10.20 -11.92
C HIS A 25 -18.98 -11.36 -12.06
N LYS A 26 -18.50 -12.61 -11.91
CA LYS A 26 -19.34 -13.82 -11.96
C LYS A 26 -20.30 -13.91 -10.78
N TRP A 27 -19.87 -13.51 -9.58
CA TRP A 27 -20.67 -13.58 -8.35
C TRP A 27 -20.79 -12.20 -7.67
N PRO A 28 -21.64 -11.31 -8.21
CA PRO A 28 -21.75 -9.94 -7.71
C PRO A 28 -22.21 -9.86 -6.26
N HIS A 29 -23.01 -10.81 -5.78
CA HIS A 29 -23.46 -10.83 -4.38
C HIS A 29 -22.28 -11.04 -3.40
N MET A 30 -21.27 -11.81 -3.78
CA MET A 30 -20.10 -12.12 -2.94
C MET A 30 -18.95 -11.14 -3.12
N ARG A 31 -19.03 -10.22 -4.09
CA ARG A 31 -17.94 -9.28 -4.45
C ARG A 31 -17.34 -8.57 -3.24
N ASN A 32 -18.17 -7.94 -2.42
CA ASN A 32 -17.69 -7.12 -1.31
C ASN A 32 -17.03 -7.99 -0.22
N TRP A 33 -17.58 -9.18 0.02
CA TRP A 33 -16.97 -10.17 0.91
C TRP A 33 -15.63 -10.65 0.38
N LEU A 34 -15.55 -10.99 -0.91
CA LEU A 34 -14.31 -11.42 -1.56
C LEU A 34 -13.20 -10.36 -1.41
N PHE A 35 -13.50 -9.10 -1.73
CA PHE A 35 -12.53 -8.02 -1.61
C PHE A 35 -12.16 -7.73 -0.16
N GLY A 36 -13.13 -7.77 0.77
CA GLY A 36 -12.88 -7.56 2.19
C GLY A 36 -11.98 -8.64 2.80
N TYR A 37 -12.28 -9.92 2.55
CA TYR A 37 -11.48 -11.03 3.07
C TYR A 37 -10.09 -11.08 2.46
N VAL A 38 -9.97 -10.97 1.14
CA VAL A 38 -8.67 -11.04 0.47
C VAL A 38 -7.83 -9.82 0.82
N GLY A 39 -8.42 -8.62 0.75
CA GLY A 39 -7.74 -7.39 1.14
C GLY A 39 -7.30 -7.41 2.60
N GLY A 40 -8.19 -7.82 3.52
CA GLY A 40 -7.88 -7.93 4.95
C GLY A 40 -6.80 -8.96 5.26
N PHE A 41 -6.84 -10.13 4.61
CA PHE A 41 -5.82 -11.16 4.76
C PHE A 41 -4.43 -10.64 4.37
N PHE A 42 -4.30 -10.08 3.17
CA PHE A 42 -3.01 -9.54 2.71
C PHE A 42 -2.60 -8.25 3.43
N TYR A 43 -3.54 -7.54 4.07
CA TYR A 43 -3.23 -6.38 4.90
C TYR A 43 -2.55 -6.79 6.21
N VAL A 44 -3.03 -7.86 6.85
CA VAL A 44 -2.49 -8.34 8.14
C VAL A 44 -1.25 -9.22 7.94
N LEU A 45 -1.13 -9.89 6.78
CA LEU A 45 -0.07 -10.85 6.48
C LEU A 45 1.36 -10.32 6.71
N PRO A 46 1.73 -9.08 6.30
CA PRO A 46 3.07 -8.56 6.57
C PRO A 46 3.38 -8.45 8.06
N GLY A 47 2.40 -8.06 8.89
CA GLY A 47 2.58 -7.99 10.33
C GLY A 47 2.72 -9.38 10.95
N PHE A 48 1.91 -10.34 10.50
CA PHE A 48 2.05 -11.73 10.93
C PHE A 48 3.44 -12.28 10.63
N ILE A 49 3.94 -12.09 9.41
CA ILE A 49 5.28 -12.55 9.00
C ILE A 49 6.37 -11.81 9.78
N ALA A 50 6.24 -10.50 9.99
CA ALA A 50 7.19 -9.74 10.81
C ALA A 50 7.28 -10.29 12.25
N TYR A 51 6.13 -10.59 12.86
CA TYR A 51 6.07 -11.07 14.23
C TYR A 51 6.76 -12.43 14.41
N PHE A 52 6.43 -13.42 13.56
CA PHE A 52 6.99 -14.76 13.67
C PHE A 52 8.40 -14.87 13.10
N GLY A 53 8.71 -14.12 12.05
CA GLY A 53 10.00 -14.11 11.38
C GLY A 53 11.08 -13.27 12.08
N ASP A 54 10.69 -12.44 13.04
CA ASP A 54 11.58 -11.49 13.72
C ASP A 54 12.28 -10.54 12.74
N TYR A 55 11.47 -9.97 11.83
CA TYR A 55 11.94 -9.05 10.80
C TYR A 55 11.78 -7.59 11.24
N ASP A 56 12.71 -6.75 10.80
CA ASP A 56 12.55 -5.32 10.91
C ASP A 56 11.43 -4.82 9.99
N PRO A 57 10.66 -3.80 10.42
CA PRO A 57 9.49 -3.38 9.67
C PRO A 57 9.82 -2.60 8.40
N PHE A 58 11.06 -2.14 8.24
CA PHE A 58 11.58 -1.52 7.04
C PHE A 58 12.93 -2.13 6.69
N PHE A 59 13.12 -2.35 5.39
CA PHE A 59 14.38 -2.85 4.87
C PHE A 59 15.38 -1.70 4.76
N VAL A 60 16.50 -1.76 5.49
CA VAL A 60 17.61 -0.78 5.36
C VAL A 60 18.75 -1.42 4.58
N PRO A 61 18.90 -1.10 3.28
CA PRO A 61 19.95 -1.68 2.47
C PRO A 61 21.32 -1.13 2.92
N SER A 62 22.12 -1.95 3.60
CA SER A 62 23.51 -1.62 3.92
C SER A 62 24.37 -1.50 2.64
N PRO A 63 25.44 -0.69 2.63
CA PRO A 63 26.33 -0.60 1.46
C PRO A 63 26.86 -1.97 0.99
N GLN A 64 27.05 -2.90 1.92
CA GLN A 64 27.47 -4.27 1.62
C GLN A 64 26.36 -5.07 0.91
N THR A 65 25.14 -5.07 1.45
CA THR A 65 24.00 -5.76 0.82
C THR A 65 23.67 -5.22 -0.58
N GLN A 66 23.84 -3.92 -0.81
CA GLN A 66 23.67 -3.30 -2.12
C GLN A 66 24.73 -3.77 -3.12
N LYS A 67 26.00 -3.84 -2.68
CA LYS A 67 27.11 -4.38 -3.49
C LYS A 67 26.83 -5.82 -3.91
N ASP A 68 26.27 -6.62 -3.01
CA ASP A 68 25.96 -8.03 -3.23
C ASP A 68 24.59 -8.26 -3.90
N SER A 69 23.93 -7.19 -4.36
CA SER A 69 22.63 -7.23 -5.03
C SER A 69 21.52 -7.95 -4.23
N PHE A 70 21.61 -7.91 -2.89
CA PHE A 70 20.66 -8.52 -1.96
C PHE A 70 20.47 -10.05 -2.12
N ILE A 71 21.43 -10.74 -2.72
CA ILE A 71 21.31 -12.19 -3.01
C ILE A 71 21.18 -13.03 -1.72
N ASP A 72 21.94 -12.67 -0.68
CA ASP A 72 21.97 -13.40 0.60
C ASP A 72 21.23 -12.68 1.74
N ASP A 73 20.45 -11.64 1.41
CA ASP A 73 19.74 -10.85 2.42
C ASP A 73 18.35 -11.44 2.69
N ARG A 74 18.20 -12.02 3.88
CA ARG A 74 16.96 -12.69 4.32
C ARG A 74 15.78 -11.72 4.42
N GLU A 75 16.02 -10.47 4.85
CA GLU A 75 14.94 -9.48 4.92
C GLU A 75 14.46 -9.10 3.52
N PHE A 76 15.38 -9.01 2.56
CA PHE A 76 15.03 -8.76 1.19
C PHE A 76 14.25 -9.94 0.58
N SER A 77 14.75 -11.16 0.70
CA SER A 77 14.18 -12.35 0.05
C SER A 77 12.84 -12.77 0.63
N ASP A 78 12.70 -12.75 1.96
CA ASP A 78 11.58 -13.38 2.65
C ASP A 78 10.51 -12.36 3.07
N PHE A 79 10.90 -11.09 3.23
CA PHE A 79 10.02 -10.06 3.79
C PHE A 79 9.74 -8.90 2.82
N TYR A 80 10.73 -8.42 2.07
CA TYR A 80 10.56 -7.23 1.24
C TYR A 80 10.04 -7.54 -0.17
N ALA A 81 10.68 -8.51 -0.84
CA ALA A 81 10.46 -8.82 -2.27
C ALA A 81 9.20 -9.63 -2.60
N PRO A 82 8.71 -10.58 -1.76
CA PRO A 82 7.62 -11.47 -2.16
C PRO A 82 6.31 -10.74 -2.52
N PHE A 83 5.58 -11.28 -3.49
CA PHE A 83 4.32 -10.65 -3.95
C PHE A 83 3.28 -10.54 -2.82
N HIS A 84 3.20 -11.54 -1.94
CA HIS A 84 2.21 -11.58 -0.86
C HIS A 84 2.45 -10.48 0.18
N MET A 85 3.67 -9.96 0.26
CA MET A 85 4.03 -8.83 1.11
C MET A 85 3.60 -7.49 0.50
N ASN A 86 3.44 -7.43 -0.82
CA ASN A 86 3.11 -6.23 -1.58
C ASN A 86 1.66 -6.19 -2.08
N PHE A 87 0.97 -7.33 -2.04
CA PHE A 87 -0.32 -7.50 -2.69
C PHE A 87 -1.39 -6.56 -2.17
N ALA A 88 -1.50 -6.33 -0.85
CA ALA A 88 -2.52 -5.44 -0.31
C ALA A 88 -2.34 -3.99 -0.79
N CYS A 89 -1.11 -3.48 -0.83
CA CYS A 89 -0.80 -2.18 -1.41
C CYS A 89 -1.21 -2.09 -2.89
N TYR A 90 -0.85 -3.11 -3.70
CA TYR A 90 -1.28 -3.20 -5.09
C TYR A 90 -2.81 -3.21 -5.22
N PHE A 91 -3.48 -4.02 -4.40
CA PHE A 91 -4.92 -4.19 -4.41
C PHE A 91 -5.67 -2.91 -4.02
N CYS A 92 -5.07 -2.02 -3.22
CA CYS A 92 -5.63 -0.69 -2.95
C CYS A 92 -5.81 0.13 -4.24
N GLY A 93 -4.90 0.00 -5.22
CA GLY A 93 -5.04 0.64 -6.53
C GLY A 93 -6.23 0.07 -7.32
N VAL A 94 -6.44 -1.25 -7.26
CA VAL A 94 -7.60 -1.91 -7.89
C VAL A 94 -8.90 -1.43 -7.24
N LEU A 95 -8.95 -1.39 -5.91
CA LEU A 95 -10.10 -0.88 -5.16
C LEU A 95 -10.37 0.60 -5.46
N ALA A 96 -9.32 1.41 -5.60
CA ALA A 96 -9.44 2.81 -5.99
C ALA A 96 -10.06 2.98 -7.39
N ALA A 97 -9.68 2.14 -8.36
CA ALA A 97 -10.28 2.15 -9.68
C ALA A 97 -11.77 1.78 -9.66
N ILE A 98 -12.15 0.77 -8.86
CA ILE A 98 -13.56 0.39 -8.67
C ILE A 98 -14.35 1.53 -8.00
N ALA A 99 -13.79 2.14 -6.96
CA ALA A 99 -14.39 3.26 -6.26
C ALA A 99 -14.61 4.45 -7.21
N TYR A 100 -13.61 4.79 -8.03
CA TYR A 100 -13.73 5.83 -9.06
C TYR A 100 -14.86 5.53 -10.05
N ARG A 101 -14.97 4.28 -10.53
CA ARG A 101 -16.06 3.89 -11.43
C ARG A 101 -17.43 4.12 -10.80
N GLU A 102 -17.63 3.66 -9.57
CA GLU A 102 -18.90 3.84 -8.84
C GLU A 102 -19.23 5.31 -8.56
N ILE A 103 -18.22 6.13 -8.22
CA ILE A 103 -18.36 7.58 -8.02
C ILE A 103 -18.79 8.25 -9.34
N SER A 104 -18.17 7.85 -10.45
CA SER A 104 -18.46 8.37 -11.78
C SER A 104 -19.87 7.96 -12.24
N GLU A 105 -20.25 6.69 -12.12
CA GLU A 105 -21.58 6.20 -12.48
C GLU A 105 -22.69 6.89 -11.69
N LYS A 106 -22.47 7.14 -10.39
CA LYS A 106 -23.43 7.85 -9.52
C LYS A 106 -23.34 9.37 -9.61
N GLN A 107 -22.43 9.90 -10.43
CA GLN A 107 -22.20 11.34 -10.61
C GLN A 107 -21.96 12.09 -9.29
N PHE A 108 -21.30 11.44 -8.32
CA PHE A 108 -21.00 12.04 -7.02
C PHE A 108 -19.98 13.16 -7.17
N LYS A 109 -20.39 14.38 -6.78
CA LYS A 109 -19.55 15.59 -6.87
C LYS A 109 -18.66 15.74 -5.63
N LEU A 110 -17.62 14.92 -5.51
CA LEU A 110 -16.67 14.99 -4.39
C LEU A 110 -16.01 16.37 -4.25
N HIS A 111 -15.79 17.08 -5.35
CA HIS A 111 -15.31 18.46 -5.36
C HIS A 111 -16.26 19.48 -4.68
N LYS A 112 -17.47 19.10 -4.29
CA LYS A 112 -18.39 19.93 -3.49
C LYS A 112 -18.39 19.56 -2.01
N ASN A 113 -17.89 18.38 -1.66
CA ASN A 113 -17.83 17.93 -0.28
C ASN A 113 -16.61 18.52 0.42
N LYS A 114 -16.83 19.52 1.29
CA LYS A 114 -15.75 20.20 2.04
C LYS A 114 -14.99 19.27 2.97
N LEU A 115 -15.67 18.29 3.59
CA LEU A 115 -15.03 17.31 4.47
C LEU A 115 -14.07 16.44 3.67
N PHE A 116 -14.50 15.92 2.52
CA PHE A 116 -13.64 15.12 1.64
C PHE A 116 -12.44 15.93 1.15
N GLN A 117 -12.64 17.19 0.75
CA GLN A 117 -11.54 18.07 0.35
C GLN A 117 -10.52 18.27 1.48
N CYS A 118 -11.00 18.56 2.69
CA CYS A 118 -10.15 18.74 3.86
C CYS A 118 -9.31 17.48 4.14
N LEU A 119 -9.96 16.31 4.14
CA LEU A 119 -9.28 15.02 4.32
C LEU A 119 -8.27 14.75 3.19
N TRP A 120 -8.64 15.05 1.95
CA TRP A 120 -7.78 14.84 0.78
C TRP A 120 -6.52 15.72 0.83
N TYR A 121 -6.64 17.01 1.18
CA TYR A 121 -5.48 17.88 1.37
C TYR A 121 -4.65 17.46 2.58
N ALA A 122 -5.28 16.94 3.65
CA ALA A 122 -4.58 16.43 4.82
C ALA A 122 -3.75 15.16 4.52
N LEU A 123 -4.07 14.39 3.48
CA LEU A 123 -3.27 13.23 3.07
C LEU A 123 -1.82 13.60 2.76
N ILE A 124 -1.57 14.81 2.25
CA ILE A 124 -0.22 15.26 1.87
C ILE A 124 0.67 15.43 3.11
N PRO A 125 0.34 16.31 4.08
CA PRO A 125 1.17 16.45 5.29
C PRO A 125 1.18 15.16 6.11
N ILE A 126 0.08 14.40 6.17
CA ILE A 126 0.06 13.10 6.86
C ILE A 126 1.03 12.12 6.19
N GLY A 127 1.05 12.04 4.86
CA GLY A 127 1.97 11.20 4.11
C GLY A 127 3.43 11.59 4.30
N VAL A 128 3.73 12.89 4.36
CA VAL A 128 5.09 13.38 4.67
C VAL A 128 5.51 13.04 6.10
N LEU A 129 4.63 13.28 7.09
CA LEU A 129 4.89 12.89 8.48
C LEU A 129 5.04 11.36 8.61
N TRP A 130 4.25 10.60 7.85
CA TRP A 130 4.33 9.14 7.82
C TRP A 130 5.66 8.67 7.23
N LEU A 131 6.15 9.28 6.14
CA LEU A 131 7.47 9.00 5.57
C LEU A 131 8.59 9.19 6.60
N LEU A 132 8.49 10.27 7.40
CA LEU A 132 9.48 10.61 8.42
C LEU A 132 9.30 9.83 9.72
N SER A 133 8.21 9.09 9.90
CA SER A 133 7.89 8.40 11.16
C SER A 133 8.88 7.28 11.51
N ALA A 134 9.50 6.64 10.51
CA ALA A 134 10.44 5.55 10.75
C ALA A 134 11.72 6.02 11.46
N HIS A 135 12.20 7.23 11.16
CA HIS A 135 13.45 7.74 11.70
C HIS A 135 13.44 7.92 13.25
N PRO A 136 12.50 8.67 13.85
CA PRO A 136 12.46 8.87 15.30
C PRO A 136 12.11 7.61 16.08
N ILE A 137 11.34 6.69 15.50
CA ILE A 137 10.90 5.46 16.18
C ILE A 137 12.06 4.46 16.25
N TYR A 138 12.90 4.39 15.21
CA TYR A 138 13.81 3.26 15.05
C TYR A 138 15.32 3.57 15.12
N GLN A 139 15.78 4.83 15.04
CA GLN A 139 17.24 5.10 15.03
C GLN A 139 17.92 5.22 16.39
N HIS A 140 17.24 5.62 17.49
CA HIS A 140 17.97 6.14 18.65
C HIS A 140 17.50 5.77 20.07
N TYR A 141 16.39 5.02 20.26
CA TYR A 141 15.80 4.92 21.61
C TYR A 141 15.57 3.51 22.17
N TYR A 142 15.76 2.43 21.40
CA TYR A 142 15.48 1.07 21.88
C TYR A 142 16.60 0.10 21.49
N GLU A 143 17.32 -0.43 22.50
CA GLU A 143 18.31 -1.52 22.34
C GLU A 143 17.64 -2.83 21.93
N GLU A 144 16.37 -3.04 22.33
CA GLU A 144 15.50 -4.09 21.85
C GLU A 144 14.15 -3.52 21.50
N GLN A 145 13.73 -3.67 20.25
CA GLN A 145 12.41 -3.24 19.84
C GLN A 145 11.40 -4.35 20.09
N PRO A 146 10.29 -4.06 20.79
CA PRO A 146 9.24 -5.04 21.01
C PRO A 146 8.67 -5.52 19.67
N ARG A 147 8.86 -6.81 19.38
CA ARG A 147 8.41 -7.53 18.16
C ARG A 147 6.96 -7.23 17.78
N PHE A 148 6.11 -7.03 18.78
CA PHE A 148 4.72 -6.63 18.61
C PHE A 148 4.56 -5.28 17.88
N TRP A 149 5.29 -4.24 18.31
CA TRP A 149 5.19 -2.92 17.68
C TRP A 149 5.78 -2.92 16.26
N ASN A 150 6.86 -3.67 16.03
CA ASN A 150 7.45 -3.85 14.72
C ASN A 150 6.45 -4.52 13.76
N SER A 151 5.75 -5.56 14.23
CA SER A 151 4.73 -6.25 13.44
C SER A 151 3.56 -5.34 13.04
N ILE A 152 3.09 -4.50 13.96
CA ILE A 152 2.02 -3.54 13.69
C ILE A 152 2.50 -2.50 12.68
N TYR A 153 3.70 -1.95 12.89
CA TYR A 153 4.25 -0.93 12.01
C TYR A 153 4.49 -1.46 10.59
N ALA A 154 5.02 -2.68 10.44
CA ALA A 154 5.19 -3.35 9.16
C ALA A 154 3.87 -3.49 8.37
N ALA A 155 2.80 -3.97 9.03
CA ALA A 155 1.49 -4.13 8.40
C ALA A 155 0.89 -2.78 7.97
N ILE A 156 0.99 -1.76 8.81
CA ILE A 156 0.37 -0.45 8.57
C ILE A 156 1.16 0.33 7.52
N GLN A 157 2.49 0.42 7.67
CA GLN A 157 3.33 1.28 6.85
C GLN A 157 3.22 0.93 5.37
N ARG A 158 3.42 -0.33 5.01
CA ARG A 158 3.43 -0.76 3.60
C ARG A 158 2.07 -0.60 2.94
N ASN A 159 0.99 -0.93 3.65
CA ASN A 159 -0.36 -0.93 3.09
C ASN A 159 -1.01 0.46 3.06
N ASN A 160 -0.75 1.30 4.06
CA ASN A 160 -1.32 2.65 4.10
C ASN A 160 -0.76 3.56 3.01
N TRP A 161 0.46 3.32 2.54
CA TRP A 161 0.98 4.01 1.36
C TRP A 161 0.09 3.77 0.13
N GLY A 162 -0.26 2.50 -0.13
CA GLY A 162 -1.17 2.15 -1.23
C GLY A 162 -2.56 2.75 -1.09
N LEU A 163 -3.14 2.70 0.12
CA LEU A 163 -4.43 3.32 0.42
C LEU A 163 -4.40 4.84 0.20
N GLY A 164 -3.40 5.53 0.77
CA GLY A 164 -3.25 6.98 0.66
C GLY A 164 -3.08 7.42 -0.79
N LEU A 165 -2.22 6.74 -1.56
CA LEU A 165 -2.04 7.01 -2.98
C LEU A 165 -3.30 6.71 -3.81
N GLY A 166 -4.02 5.64 -3.49
CA GLY A 166 -5.30 5.32 -4.14
C GLY A 166 -6.33 6.43 -3.93
N VAL A 167 -6.52 6.90 -2.70
CA VAL A 167 -7.43 8.02 -2.39
C VAL A 167 -6.95 9.32 -3.06
N PHE A 168 -5.65 9.56 -3.08
CA PHE A 168 -5.07 10.73 -3.74
C PHE A 168 -5.43 10.75 -5.23
N VAL A 169 -5.19 9.65 -5.95
CA VAL A 169 -5.50 9.49 -7.38
C VAL A 169 -6.99 9.63 -7.66
N VAL A 170 -7.85 9.00 -6.85
CA VAL A 170 -9.31 9.14 -6.98
C VAL A 170 -9.75 10.59 -6.80
N GLY A 171 -9.23 11.30 -5.78
CA GLY A 171 -9.57 12.70 -5.58
C GLY A 171 -9.10 13.61 -6.73
N MET A 172 -7.91 13.36 -7.30
CA MET A 172 -7.46 14.05 -8.52
C MET A 172 -8.44 13.83 -9.67
N ALA A 173 -8.81 12.58 -9.95
CA ALA A 173 -9.74 12.21 -11.00
C ALA A 173 -11.15 12.83 -10.78
N CYS A 174 -11.58 12.95 -9.53
CA CYS A 174 -12.85 13.57 -9.14
C CYS A 174 -12.79 15.11 -9.00
N LYS A 175 -11.74 15.76 -9.53
CA LYS A 175 -11.59 17.22 -9.62
C LYS A 175 -11.45 17.94 -8.27
N VAL A 176 -10.98 17.26 -7.24
CA VAL A 176 -10.77 17.84 -5.89
C VAL A 176 -9.47 18.65 -5.79
N GLY A 177 -8.44 18.27 -6.56
CA GLY A 177 -7.08 18.77 -6.42
C GLY A 177 -6.81 20.23 -6.82
N GLY A 178 -7.82 21.03 -7.19
CA GLY A 178 -7.70 22.48 -7.42
C GLY A 178 -6.40 22.94 -8.09
N LEU A 179 -5.45 23.45 -7.29
CA LEU A 179 -4.14 23.95 -7.70
C LEU A 179 -3.20 22.83 -8.23
N PHE A 180 -3.17 21.66 -7.58
CA PHE A 180 -2.43 20.48 -8.04
C PHE A 180 -2.93 20.01 -9.40
N ARG A 181 -4.25 20.05 -9.61
CA ARG A 181 -4.86 19.69 -10.89
C ARG A 181 -4.46 20.67 -12.00
N LYS A 182 -4.43 21.97 -11.72
CA LYS A 182 -3.92 22.98 -12.66
C LYS A 182 -2.44 22.77 -13.00
N PHE A 183 -1.62 22.40 -12.03
CA PHE A 183 -0.20 22.10 -12.24
C PHE A 183 0.01 20.83 -13.07
N SER A 184 -0.81 19.79 -12.85
CA SER A 184 -0.73 18.51 -13.55
C SER A 184 -1.49 18.47 -14.89
N CYS A 185 -2.00 19.59 -15.39
CA CYS A 185 -2.80 19.68 -16.62
C CYS A 185 -4.01 18.70 -16.69
N LEU A 186 -4.59 18.35 -15.52
CA LEU A 186 -5.72 17.42 -15.39
C LEU A 186 -7.07 18.12 -15.26
#